data_AF-A0A8K0U0J9-F1
#
_entry.id   AF-A0A8K0U0J9-F1
#
_cell.length_a   1.000
_cell.length_b   1.000
_cell.length_c   1.000
_cell.angle_alpha   90.00
_cell.angle_beta   90.00
_cell.angle_gamma   90.00
#
_symmetry.space_group_name_H-M   'P 1'
#
loop_
_entity.id
_entity.type
_entity.pdbx_description
1 polymer ?
#
loop_
_entity_poly.entity_id
_entity_poly.type
_entity_poly.pdbx_seq_one_letter_code
_entity_poly.pdbx_strand_id
1 'polypeptide(L)'
;MPRERRARARVHEPSVKLPKRKFALEDNAVETVKVGAAADASGQEILQSLDGKSLVGTKKEKSQLKREAFLDRLKSSTTPYSKTQRLRFNRHRREQVGGGLGEIEAAISTLDGTGSSPEPTKVKSVDQQPASVQKRPGMIGKSKSDPLTKSQRKRTLEMERLRHPLILSNPHFATNPFQTIRVHAQNTLEKHAPST
;
A
#
# COMPACT_ATOMS: atom_id res chain seq x y z
N MET A 1 -19.41 52.59 14.41
CA MET A 1 -18.72 51.75 13.42
C MET A 1 -18.51 50.35 14.00
N PRO A 2 -19.21 49.31 13.52
CA PRO A 2 -19.09 47.96 14.08
C PRO A 2 -17.81 47.28 13.57
N ARG A 3 -17.02 46.70 14.49
CA ARG A 3 -15.78 45.99 14.16
C ARG A 3 -16.09 44.64 13.52
N GLU A 4 -15.61 44.42 12.29
CA GLU A 4 -15.65 43.13 11.60
C GLU A 4 -14.89 42.07 12.40
N ARG A 5 -15.59 40.99 12.77
CA ARG A 5 -14.97 39.81 13.38
C ARG A 5 -14.39 38.95 12.27
N ARG A 6 -13.06 38.86 12.19
CA ARG A 6 -12.35 37.90 11.32
C ARG A 6 -12.88 36.49 11.57
N ALA A 7 -13.51 35.91 10.55
CA ALA A 7 -13.89 34.50 10.54
C ALA A 7 -12.61 33.65 10.69
N ARG A 8 -12.59 32.80 11.72
CA ARG A 8 -11.54 31.79 11.88
C ARG A 8 -11.68 30.81 10.71
N ALA A 9 -10.77 30.90 9.74
CA ALA A 9 -10.62 29.89 8.71
C ALA A 9 -10.47 28.53 9.41
N ARG A 10 -11.37 27.60 9.08
CA ARG A 10 -11.33 26.22 9.55
C ARG A 10 -10.05 25.56 9.01
N VAL A 11 -9.04 25.63 9.87
CA VAL A 11 -7.96 24.69 10.11
C VAL A 11 -8.13 23.36 9.34
N HIS A 12 -7.28 23.23 8.30
CA HIS A 12 -6.91 22.05 7.51
C HIS A 12 -7.87 21.57 6.40
N GLU A 13 -7.44 21.75 5.15
CA GLU A 13 -7.88 20.88 4.04
C GLU A 13 -7.31 19.47 4.24
N PRO A 14 -8.10 18.39 4.04
CA PRO A 14 -7.59 17.03 4.13
C PRO A 14 -6.55 16.80 3.03
N SER A 15 -5.32 16.51 3.44
CA SER A 15 -4.14 16.34 2.56
C SER A 15 -4.24 15.13 1.61
N VAL A 16 -5.28 14.30 1.75
CA VAL A 16 -5.49 13.09 0.95
C VAL A 16 -6.93 13.06 0.45
N LYS A 17 -7.12 13.37 -0.85
CA LYS A 17 -8.32 12.93 -1.56
C LYS A 17 -8.23 11.42 -1.70
N LEU A 18 -8.90 10.69 -0.81
CA LEU A 18 -8.98 9.23 -0.92
C LEU A 18 -9.54 8.90 -2.32
N PRO A 19 -8.88 8.05 -3.11
CA PRO A 19 -9.48 7.56 -4.34
C PRO A 19 -10.82 6.93 -3.96
N LYS A 20 -11.90 7.29 -4.68
CA LYS A 20 -13.21 6.67 -4.50
C LYS A 20 -12.99 5.16 -4.58
N ARG A 21 -13.04 4.47 -3.45
CA ARG A 21 -12.90 3.01 -3.39
C ARG A 21 -14.02 2.46 -4.28
N LYS A 22 -13.66 1.96 -5.45
CA LYS A 22 -14.51 1.02 -6.17
C LYS A 22 -14.37 -0.28 -5.41
N PHE A 23 -15.32 -0.54 -4.52
CA PHE A 23 -15.46 -1.86 -3.95
C PHE A 23 -15.78 -2.81 -5.12
N ALA A 24 -15.03 -3.90 -5.26
CA ALA A 24 -15.51 -5.06 -6.00
C ALA A 24 -16.52 -5.76 -5.08
N LEU A 25 -17.68 -5.14 -4.95
CA LEU A 25 -18.90 -5.72 -4.39
C LEU A 25 -19.77 -5.96 -5.61
N GLU A 26 -20.31 -7.18 -5.74
CA GLU A 26 -21.16 -7.54 -6.88
C GLU A 26 -22.21 -6.46 -7.14
N ASP A 27 -22.47 -6.14 -8.41
CA ASP A 27 -23.33 -5.02 -8.81
C ASP A 27 -24.76 -5.12 -8.24
N ASN A 28 -25.15 -6.30 -7.74
CA ASN A 28 -26.41 -6.54 -7.04
C ASN A 28 -26.48 -5.98 -5.62
N ALA A 29 -25.35 -5.55 -5.03
CA ALA A 29 -25.25 -5.07 -3.65
C ALA A 29 -25.05 -3.54 -3.54
N VAL A 30 -24.93 -2.82 -4.66
CA VAL A 30 -24.75 -1.36 -4.67
C VAL A 30 -26.05 -0.69 -5.11
N GLU A 31 -26.86 -0.26 -4.13
CA GLU A 31 -27.97 0.67 -4.39
C GLU A 31 -27.36 1.98 -4.93
N THR A 32 -27.52 2.25 -6.23
CA THR A 32 -27.11 3.53 -6.84
C THR A 32 -28.02 4.64 -6.32
N VAL A 33 -27.60 5.32 -5.25
CA VAL A 33 -28.34 6.45 -4.69
C VAL A 33 -28.23 7.66 -5.65
N LYS A 34 -29.31 7.92 -6.40
CA LYS A 34 -29.45 9.14 -7.20
C LYS A 34 -29.63 10.33 -6.25
N VAL A 35 -28.61 11.17 -6.16
CA VAL A 35 -28.66 12.41 -5.36
C VAL A 35 -29.78 13.31 -5.91
N GLY A 36 -30.84 13.49 -5.12
CA GLY A 36 -32.04 14.26 -5.49
C GLY A 36 -33.33 13.46 -5.70
N ALA A 37 -33.29 12.12 -5.71
CA ALA A 37 -34.49 11.29 -5.90
C ALA A 37 -35.51 11.39 -4.75
N ALA A 38 -35.09 11.85 -3.57
CA ALA A 38 -35.94 12.04 -2.40
C ALA A 38 -36.15 13.54 -2.07
N ALA A 39 -35.97 14.44 -3.03
CA ALA A 39 -36.16 15.89 -2.81
C ALA A 39 -37.63 16.24 -2.50
N ASP A 40 -38.57 15.44 -3.02
CA ASP A 40 -40.02 15.64 -2.86
C ASP A 40 -40.63 14.75 -1.76
N ALA A 41 -39.84 13.86 -1.15
CA ALA A 41 -40.32 12.95 -0.11
C ALA A 41 -40.38 13.65 1.26
N SER A 42 -41.50 13.47 1.97
CA SER A 42 -41.66 14.00 3.32
C SER A 42 -40.63 13.37 4.26
N GLY A 43 -40.04 14.17 5.14
CA GLY A 43 -39.03 13.69 6.11
C GLY A 43 -39.53 12.52 6.97
N GLN A 44 -40.83 12.40 7.22
CA GLN A 44 -41.42 11.27 7.94
C GLN A 44 -41.40 9.96 7.15
N GLU A 45 -41.58 10.01 5.84
CA GLU A 45 -41.54 8.85 4.93
C GLU A 45 -40.11 8.29 4.81
N ILE A 46 -39.14 9.20 4.76
CA ILE A 46 -37.70 8.86 4.78
C ILE A 46 -37.33 8.18 6.11
N LEU A 47 -37.83 8.68 7.24
CA LEU A 47 -37.57 8.09 8.56
C LEU A 47 -38.20 6.70 8.69
N GLN A 48 -39.45 6.51 8.21
CA GLN A 48 -40.11 5.20 8.23
C GLN A 48 -39.42 4.16 7.33
N SER A 49 -38.84 4.59 6.20
CA SER A 49 -38.05 3.70 5.33
C SER A 49 -36.74 3.21 5.98
N LEU A 50 -36.20 3.98 6.93
CA LEU A 50 -34.96 3.67 7.65
C LEU A 50 -35.18 2.81 8.90
N ASP A 51 -36.37 2.85 9.49
CA ASP A 51 -36.70 2.08 10.71
C ASP A 51 -36.56 0.56 10.49
N GLY A 52 -36.73 0.07 9.25
CA GLY A 52 -36.50 -1.33 8.88
C GLY A 52 -35.02 -1.77 8.82
N LYS A 53 -34.05 -0.84 8.80
CA LYS A 53 -32.59 -1.11 8.77
C LYS A 53 -31.91 -0.70 10.07
N SER A 54 -32.67 -0.54 11.15
CA SER A 54 -32.11 -0.18 12.44
C SER A 54 -31.53 -1.43 13.11
N LEU A 55 -30.20 -1.51 13.22
CA LEU A 55 -29.51 -2.42 14.14
C LEU A 55 -29.76 -1.94 15.58
N VAL A 56 -31.01 -1.94 16.00
CA VAL A 56 -31.50 -1.66 17.35
C VAL A 56 -31.39 -2.93 18.16
N GLY A 57 -30.17 -3.47 18.19
CA GLY A 57 -29.85 -4.46 19.20
C GLY A 57 -29.70 -3.75 20.54
N THR A 58 -30.25 -4.32 21.61
CA THR A 58 -29.97 -3.85 22.97
C THR A 58 -28.45 -3.82 23.19
N LYS A 59 -27.96 -3.02 24.15
CA LYS A 59 -26.50 -2.96 24.46
C LYS A 59 -25.92 -4.36 24.72
N LYS A 60 -26.75 -5.28 25.23
CA LYS A 60 -26.41 -6.70 25.44
C LYS A 60 -26.22 -7.45 24.13
N GLU A 61 -27.16 -7.35 23.19
CA GLU A 61 -27.05 -8.01 21.87
C GLU A 61 -25.84 -7.48 21.08
N LYS A 62 -25.58 -6.17 21.12
CA LYS A 62 -24.38 -5.58 20.49
C LYS A 62 -23.10 -6.11 21.11
N SER A 63 -23.09 -6.39 22.41
CA SER A 63 -21.95 -7.00 23.11
C SER A 63 -21.78 -8.47 22.73
N GLN A 64 -22.88 -9.21 22.62
CA GLN A 64 -22.88 -10.62 22.19
C GLN A 64 -22.38 -10.76 20.75
N LEU A 65 -22.87 -9.94 19.82
CA LEU A 65 -22.40 -9.93 18.43
C LEU A 65 -20.91 -9.62 18.33
N LYS A 66 -20.39 -8.69 19.15
CA LYS A 66 -18.94 -8.42 19.23
C LYS A 66 -18.17 -9.62 19.75
N ARG A 67 -18.69 -10.30 20.78
CA ARG A 67 -18.08 -11.49 21.36
C ARG A 67 -18.05 -12.65 20.35
N GLU A 68 -19.14 -12.87 19.65
CA GLU A 68 -19.26 -13.92 18.62
C GLU A 68 -18.33 -13.65 17.45
N ALA A 69 -18.33 -12.42 16.91
CA ALA A 69 -17.41 -12.04 15.84
C ALA A 69 -15.93 -12.17 16.26
N PHE A 70 -15.61 -11.92 17.53
CA PHE A 70 -14.27 -12.13 18.07
C PHE A 70 -13.92 -13.62 18.16
N LEU A 71 -14.84 -14.46 18.62
CA LEU A 71 -14.64 -15.92 18.66
C LEU A 71 -14.47 -16.49 17.26
N ASP A 72 -15.24 -16.03 16.28
CA ASP A 72 -15.10 -16.47 14.88
C ASP A 72 -13.79 -16.02 14.26
N ARG A 73 -13.29 -14.83 14.63
CA ARG A 73 -11.94 -14.38 14.27
C ARG A 73 -10.86 -15.27 14.87
N LEU A 74 -11.02 -15.72 16.12
CA LEU A 74 -10.07 -16.64 16.75
C LEU A 74 -10.12 -18.03 16.10
N LYS A 75 -11.32 -18.57 15.86
CA LYS A 75 -11.51 -19.85 15.17
C LYS A 75 -10.91 -19.81 13.75
N SER A 76 -11.18 -18.76 12.98
CA SER A 76 -10.63 -18.59 11.62
C SER A 76 -9.13 -18.27 11.59
N SER A 77 -8.59 -17.62 12.63
CA SER A 77 -7.15 -17.38 12.76
C SER A 77 -6.37 -18.61 13.22
N THR A 78 -7.06 -19.65 13.69
CA THR A 78 -6.46 -20.94 14.03
C THR A 78 -6.32 -21.76 12.75
N THR A 79 -5.53 -21.25 11.79
CA THR A 79 -5.09 -22.08 10.68
C THR A 79 -4.13 -23.12 11.25
N PRO A 80 -4.21 -24.41 10.90
CA PRO A 80 -3.38 -25.49 11.44
C PRO A 80 -1.88 -25.34 11.10
N TYR A 81 -1.51 -24.29 10.37
CA TYR A 81 -0.19 -24.07 9.84
C TYR A 81 0.53 -22.93 10.56
N SER A 82 1.79 -23.15 10.87
CA SER A 82 2.66 -22.17 11.53
C SER A 82 2.85 -20.91 10.68
N LYS A 83 3.26 -19.81 11.33
CA LYS A 83 3.50 -18.50 10.68
C LYS A 83 4.45 -18.61 9.48
N THR A 84 5.49 -19.44 9.58
CA THR A 84 6.45 -19.69 8.50
C THR A 84 5.82 -20.45 7.33
N GLN A 85 4.96 -21.42 7.59
CA GLN A 85 4.28 -22.20 6.57
C GLN A 85 3.25 -21.36 5.81
N ARG A 86 2.56 -20.44 6.48
CA ARG A 86 1.67 -19.46 5.83
C ARG A 86 2.43 -18.49 4.92
N LEU A 87 3.63 -18.07 5.31
CA LEU A 87 4.49 -17.26 4.45
C LEU A 87 4.93 -18.03 3.20
N ARG A 88 5.30 -19.30 3.35
CA ARG A 88 5.65 -20.18 2.22
C ARG A 88 4.47 -20.38 1.29
N PHE A 89 3.28 -20.66 1.82
CA PHE A 89 2.06 -20.81 1.01
C PHE A 89 1.68 -19.52 0.27
N ASN A 90 1.78 -18.36 0.93
CA ASN A 90 1.52 -17.08 0.29
C ASN A 90 2.58 -16.72 -0.76
N ARG A 91 3.85 -17.11 -0.55
CA ARG A 91 4.92 -16.95 -1.53
C ARG A 91 4.64 -17.82 -2.75
N HIS A 92 4.37 -19.11 -2.54
CA HIS A 92 4.01 -20.05 -3.60
C HIS A 92 2.78 -19.58 -4.40
N ARG A 93 1.72 -19.15 -3.72
CA ARG A 93 0.51 -18.62 -4.37
C ARG A 93 0.79 -17.34 -5.18
N ARG A 94 1.67 -16.46 -4.70
CA ARG A 94 2.07 -15.25 -5.44
C ARG A 94 2.96 -15.58 -6.63
N GLU A 95 3.84 -16.56 -6.49
CA GLU A 95 4.68 -17.06 -7.59
C GLU A 95 3.81 -17.73 -8.66
N GLN A 96 2.72 -18.42 -8.27
CA GLN A 96 1.73 -18.96 -9.20
C GLN A 96 0.94 -17.86 -9.92
N VAL A 97 0.39 -16.87 -9.20
CA VAL A 97 -0.46 -15.80 -9.79
C VAL A 97 0.36 -14.73 -10.55
N GLY A 98 1.65 -14.59 -10.25
CA GLY A 98 2.54 -13.56 -10.82
C GLY A 98 3.33 -13.99 -12.06
N GLY A 99 2.99 -15.12 -12.69
CA GLY A 99 3.71 -15.66 -13.85
C GLY A 99 4.21 -17.10 -13.67
N GLY A 100 3.56 -17.91 -12.84
CA GLY A 100 3.89 -19.33 -12.71
C GLY A 100 3.40 -20.13 -13.90
N LEU A 101 4.10 -21.21 -14.24
CA LEU A 101 3.79 -22.13 -15.34
C LEU A 101 2.41 -22.82 -15.23
N GLY A 102 1.60 -22.52 -14.22
CA GLY A 102 0.27 -23.12 -14.04
C GLY A 102 -0.70 -22.82 -15.18
N GLU A 103 -0.59 -21.66 -15.84
CA GLU A 103 -1.37 -21.36 -17.06
C GLU A 103 -0.89 -22.20 -18.25
N ILE A 104 0.41 -22.51 -18.32
CA ILE A 104 1.00 -23.39 -19.33
C ILE A 104 0.64 -24.85 -19.05
N GLU A 105 0.66 -25.29 -17.79
CA GLU A 105 0.19 -26.62 -17.39
C GLU A 105 -1.32 -26.80 -17.65
N ALA A 106 -2.13 -25.77 -17.39
CA ALA A 106 -3.53 -25.76 -17.76
C ALA A 106 -3.72 -25.81 -19.28
N ALA A 107 -2.94 -25.02 -20.04
CA ALA A 107 -2.98 -25.04 -21.50
C ALA A 107 -2.53 -26.38 -22.11
N ILE A 108 -1.49 -27.02 -21.55
CA ILE A 108 -1.03 -28.36 -21.95
C ILE A 108 -2.11 -29.39 -21.61
N SER A 109 -2.72 -29.31 -20.42
CA SER A 109 -3.83 -30.19 -20.03
C SER A 109 -5.05 -30.03 -20.96
N THR A 110 -5.30 -28.82 -21.46
CA THR A 110 -6.35 -28.59 -22.48
C THR A 110 -5.94 -29.02 -23.89
N LEU A 111 -4.63 -29.16 -24.18
CA LEU A 111 -4.14 -29.64 -25.47
C LEU A 111 -4.13 -31.17 -25.52
N ASP A 112 -3.82 -31.83 -24.40
CA ASP A 112 -3.84 -33.28 -24.24
C ASP A 112 -5.28 -33.83 -24.11
N GLY A 113 -6.26 -32.95 -23.84
CA GLY A 113 -7.70 -33.24 -23.89
C GLY A 113 -8.32 -32.73 -25.19
N THR A 114 -8.53 -33.63 -26.15
CA THR A 114 -9.13 -33.34 -27.47
C THR A 114 -10.45 -32.55 -27.42
N GLY A 115 -10.42 -31.31 -27.94
CA GLY A 115 -11.52 -30.69 -28.71
C GLY A 115 -12.47 -29.73 -27.99
N SER A 116 -12.24 -28.41 -28.11
CA SER A 116 -13.15 -27.45 -28.76
C SER A 116 -12.69 -25.98 -28.56
N SER A 117 -12.62 -25.25 -29.67
CA SER A 117 -12.56 -23.76 -29.76
C SER A 117 -13.65 -23.10 -28.88
N PRO A 118 -13.41 -21.93 -28.23
CA PRO A 118 -13.46 -20.64 -28.94
C PRO A 118 -12.45 -19.56 -28.50
N GLU A 119 -12.34 -18.53 -29.35
CA GLU A 119 -11.50 -17.32 -29.30
C GLU A 119 -11.35 -16.61 -27.94
N PRO A 120 -10.17 -16.02 -27.65
CA PRO A 120 -10.07 -14.90 -26.73
C PRO A 120 -10.06 -13.55 -27.46
N THR A 121 -11.06 -12.75 -27.10
CA THR A 121 -11.22 -11.34 -27.43
C THR A 121 -10.01 -10.50 -26.98
N LYS A 122 -9.50 -9.71 -27.92
CA LYS A 122 -8.40 -8.75 -27.75
C LYS A 122 -8.87 -7.57 -26.89
N VAL A 123 -8.52 -7.55 -25.60
CA VAL A 123 -8.74 -6.38 -24.73
C VAL A 123 -7.43 -5.67 -24.43
N LYS A 124 -7.40 -4.40 -24.79
CA LYS A 124 -6.27 -3.47 -24.82
C LYS A 124 -5.69 -3.25 -23.42
N SER A 125 -4.39 -3.51 -23.26
CA SER A 125 -3.59 -3.00 -22.14
C SER A 125 -3.37 -1.50 -22.32
N VAL A 126 -4.14 -0.68 -21.59
CA VAL A 126 -3.85 0.75 -21.43
C VAL A 126 -2.76 0.89 -20.37
N ASP A 127 -1.54 1.19 -20.83
CA ASP A 127 -0.42 1.64 -20.00
C ASP A 127 -0.81 2.92 -19.23
N GLN A 128 -1.09 2.79 -17.94
CA GLN A 128 -1.09 3.94 -17.03
C GLN A 128 0.30 4.11 -16.44
N GLN A 129 1.11 4.94 -17.10
CA GLN A 129 2.29 5.52 -16.48
C GLN A 129 1.88 6.42 -15.30
N PRO A 130 2.59 6.39 -14.15
CA PRO A 130 2.32 7.31 -13.07
C PRO A 130 2.80 8.72 -13.46
N ALA A 131 1.86 9.66 -13.54
CA ALA A 131 2.13 11.07 -13.80
C ALA A 131 3.18 11.61 -12.81
N SER A 132 4.33 12.03 -13.33
CA SER A 132 5.35 12.71 -12.54
C SER A 132 4.81 14.07 -12.10
N VAL A 133 4.63 14.25 -10.79
CA VAL A 133 4.33 15.56 -10.20
C VAL A 133 5.43 16.53 -10.60
N GLN A 134 5.10 17.50 -11.45
CA GLN A 134 6.05 18.52 -11.90
C GLN A 134 6.48 19.36 -10.70
N LYS A 135 7.80 19.42 -10.48
CA LYS A 135 8.39 20.26 -9.44
C LYS A 135 8.29 21.70 -9.90
N ARG A 136 7.79 22.57 -9.02
CA ARG A 136 7.78 24.01 -9.28
C ARG A 136 9.22 24.52 -9.37
N PRO A 137 9.56 25.35 -10.38
CA PRO A 137 10.87 26.00 -10.42
C PRO A 137 11.04 26.88 -9.17
N GLY A 138 12.17 26.73 -8.47
CA GLY A 138 12.49 27.48 -7.25
C GLY A 138 12.41 26.70 -5.93
N MET A 139 11.97 25.43 -5.94
CA MET A 139 11.94 24.60 -4.72
C MET A 139 13.34 24.03 -4.42
N ILE A 140 14.16 24.82 -3.74
CA ILE A 140 15.46 24.38 -3.19
C ILE A 140 15.19 23.55 -1.94
N GLY A 141 15.78 22.36 -1.88
CA GLY A 141 15.75 21.50 -0.69
C GLY A 141 14.74 20.36 -0.78
N LYS A 142 15.16 19.23 -1.34
CA LYS A 142 14.66 17.95 -0.83
C LYS A 142 15.23 17.82 0.58
N SER A 143 14.39 17.78 1.60
CA SER A 143 14.85 17.51 2.95
C SER A 143 15.53 16.13 2.97
N LYS A 144 16.53 15.96 3.86
CA LYS A 144 17.24 14.67 4.08
C LYS A 144 16.30 13.51 4.47
N SER A 145 15.02 13.81 4.73
CA SER A 145 13.96 12.84 5.05
C SER A 145 13.33 12.18 3.83
N ASP A 146 13.49 12.73 2.62
CA ASP A 146 12.87 12.14 1.44
C ASP A 146 13.59 10.83 1.06
N PRO A 147 12.86 9.71 0.93
CA PRO A 147 13.48 8.45 0.56
C PRO A 147 14.07 8.54 -0.85
N LEU A 148 15.25 7.96 -1.04
CA LEU A 148 15.92 7.88 -2.34
C LEU A 148 14.98 7.28 -3.40
N THR A 149 15.08 7.82 -4.63
CA THR A 149 14.32 7.25 -5.76
C THR A 149 14.76 5.81 -6.01
N LYS A 150 13.91 5.00 -6.67
CA LYS A 150 14.23 3.59 -6.98
C LYS A 150 15.55 3.46 -7.76
N SER A 151 15.81 4.36 -8.70
CA SER A 151 17.04 4.39 -9.49
C SER A 151 18.27 4.76 -8.66
N GLN A 152 18.14 5.74 -7.76
CA GLN A 152 19.20 6.10 -6.82
C GLN A 152 19.53 4.93 -5.90
N ARG A 153 18.52 4.23 -5.36
CA ARG A 153 18.71 3.04 -4.52
C ARG A 153 19.45 1.92 -5.24
N LYS A 154 19.13 1.66 -6.51
CA LYS A 154 19.85 0.66 -7.31
C LYS A 154 21.32 1.03 -7.46
N ARG A 155 21.61 2.28 -7.84
CA ARG A 155 22.98 2.78 -7.97
C ARG A 155 23.75 2.70 -6.65
N THR A 156 23.13 3.09 -5.54
CA THR A 156 23.78 2.96 -4.23
C THR A 156 24.06 1.50 -3.86
N LEU A 157 23.13 0.58 -4.14
CA LEU A 157 23.35 -0.85 -3.88
C LEU A 157 24.46 -1.44 -4.76
N GLU A 158 24.55 -1.03 -6.02
CA GLU A 158 25.63 -1.45 -6.94
C GLU A 158 27.00 -0.95 -6.46
N MET A 159 27.08 0.31 -6.04
CA MET A 159 28.30 0.87 -5.45
C MET A 159 28.70 0.16 -4.16
N GLU A 160 27.75 -0.09 -3.25
CA GLU A 160 28.02 -0.81 -2.01
C GLU A 160 28.46 -2.26 -2.27
N ARG A 161 27.88 -2.93 -3.28
CA ARG A 161 28.29 -4.27 -3.68
C ARG A 161 29.77 -4.31 -4.10
N LEU A 162 30.26 -3.29 -4.80
CA LEU A 162 31.67 -3.18 -5.20
C LEU A 162 32.56 -2.76 -4.02
N ARG A 163 32.06 -1.90 -3.14
CA ARG A 163 32.79 -1.38 -1.98
C ARG A 163 33.03 -2.43 -0.90
N HIS A 164 32.03 -3.26 -0.60
CA HIS A 164 32.08 -4.22 0.49
C HIS A 164 33.28 -5.19 0.44
N PRO A 165 33.58 -5.86 -0.69
CA PRO A 165 34.75 -6.75 -0.75
C PRO A 165 36.07 -6.00 -0.56
N LEU A 166 36.19 -4.75 -1.03
CA LEU A 166 37.38 -3.93 -0.85
C LEU A 166 37.63 -3.57 0.62
N ILE A 167 36.56 -3.32 1.38
CA ILE A 167 36.65 -3.12 2.83
C ILE A 167 37.14 -4.39 3.52
N LEU A 168 36.56 -5.54 3.16
CA LEU A 168 36.92 -6.83 3.75
C LEU A 168 38.34 -7.29 3.40
N SER A 169 38.87 -6.90 2.23
CA SER A 169 40.25 -7.21 1.84
C SER A 169 41.30 -6.43 2.63
N ASN A 170 40.92 -5.38 3.37
CA ASN A 170 41.86 -4.59 4.14
C ASN A 170 42.24 -5.30 5.45
N PRO A 171 43.52 -5.65 5.68
CA PRO A 171 43.94 -6.39 6.86
C PRO A 171 43.70 -5.60 8.16
N HIS A 172 43.81 -4.27 8.13
CA HIS A 172 43.55 -3.45 9.31
C HIS A 172 42.08 -3.45 9.72
N PHE A 173 41.18 -3.53 8.74
CA PHE A 173 39.74 -3.64 9.00
C PHE A 173 39.38 -4.98 9.64
N ALA A 174 40.02 -6.07 9.22
CA ALA A 174 39.83 -7.39 9.80
C ALA A 174 40.31 -7.47 11.27
N THR A 175 41.45 -6.83 11.59
CA THR A 175 41.98 -6.81 12.96
C THR A 175 41.20 -5.89 13.90
N ASN A 176 40.89 -4.66 13.47
CA ASN A 176 40.11 -3.71 14.27
C ASN A 176 39.30 -2.75 13.38
N PRO A 177 38.00 -3.05 13.13
CA PRO A 177 37.18 -2.24 12.23
C PRO A 177 36.91 -0.84 12.79
N PHE A 178 36.72 -0.71 14.12
CA PHE A 178 36.40 0.58 14.74
C PHE A 178 37.59 1.54 14.71
N GLN A 179 38.80 1.05 14.96
CA GLN A 179 40.01 1.86 14.85
C GLN A 179 40.26 2.31 13.42
N THR A 180 40.04 1.41 12.44
CA THR A 180 40.17 1.72 11.02
C THR A 180 39.17 2.79 10.58
N ILE A 181 37.91 2.71 11.04
CA ILE A 181 36.88 3.72 10.78
C ILE A 181 37.27 5.06 11.43
N ARG A 182 37.79 5.06 12.67
CA ARG A 182 38.21 6.27 13.37
C ARG A 182 39.33 6.99 12.63
N VAL A 183 40.37 6.26 12.23
CA VAL A 183 41.50 6.80 11.46
C VAL A 183 41.05 7.30 10.10
N HIS A 184 40.20 6.54 9.39
CA HIS A 184 39.63 6.99 8.13
C HIS A 184 38.83 8.30 8.30
N ALA A 185 37.98 8.38 9.32
CA ALA A 185 37.21 9.59 9.61
C ALA A 185 38.11 10.79 9.93
N GLN A 186 39.15 10.61 10.75
CA GLN A 186 40.15 11.66 11.05
C GLN A 186 40.80 12.18 9.74
N ASN A 187 41.32 11.27 8.91
CA ASN A 187 41.97 11.62 7.65
C ASN A 187 41.04 12.28 6.61
N THR A 188 39.72 12.05 6.71
CA THR A 188 38.74 12.54 5.75
C THR A 188 38.04 13.82 6.22
N LEU A 189 37.77 13.96 7.53
CA LEU A 189 37.08 15.11 8.12
C LEU A 189 38.01 16.32 8.33
N GLU A 190 39.29 16.11 8.60
CA GLU A 190 40.27 17.21 8.78
C GLU A 190 40.44 18.08 7.51
N LYS A 191 40.10 17.56 6.32
CA LYS A 191 40.16 18.30 5.05
C LYS A 191 38.97 19.26 4.83
N HIS A 192 37.98 19.28 5.72
CA HIS A 192 36.80 20.12 5.62
C HIS A 192 36.69 21.15 6.75
N ALA A 193 37.73 21.33 7.57
CA ALA A 193 37.82 22.50 8.43
C ALA A 193 37.91 23.75 7.53
N PRO A 194 37.02 24.76 7.68
CA PRO A 194 37.23 26.03 7.00
C PRO A 194 38.56 26.60 7.51
N SER A 195 39.51 26.83 6.61
CA SER A 195 40.70 27.61 6.93
C SER A 195 40.21 28.99 7.40
N THR A 196 40.36 29.26 8.68
CA THR A 196 40.16 30.58 9.29
C THR A 196 41.19 31.57 8.78
#